data_AF-B0TYP2-F1
#
_entry.id   AF-B0TYP2-F1
#
_cell.length_a   1.000
_cell.length_b   1.000
_cell.length_c   1.000
_cell.angle_alpha   90.00
_cell.angle_beta   90.00
_cell.angle_gamma   90.00
#
_symmetry.space_group_name_H-M   'P 1'
#
loop_
_entity.id
_entity.type
_entity.pdbx_description
1 polymer ?
#
loop_
_entity_poly.entity_id
_entity_poly.type
_entity_poly.pdbx_seq_one_letter_code
_entity_poly.pdbx_strand_id
1 'polypeptide(L)'
;MLVGVNLEKKFIPSVANIVGTDLTKYKVIKKGQFGCKLMSVGRDGKLPISLMKDYEKAIISSAYYVFEVKNENELLSDYLMMWLSRSENDRYLWFKSGADVRGSISWNDFCSIEINIPSIEKQREIVAEYYAITNRIKLNEQLNQKLEETAQAIYKEWFVDFEFPHNFSHSELDSESDIRPYKSGGGEMVWCEEFEKEIPKGWEKIFLKDLMNVKHGFAYKGEFFSEKENENILLTPGNVEIGGGFKNDKFKYYYGKVPKDYIFKPNDIMVTMTDLSKASDTLGLPAFIPQVTDKKFLHNQRLGKLEFFNESYKARLYSQCLY
;
A
#
# COMPACT_ATOMS: atom_id res chain seq x y z
N MET A 1 25.13 -12.33 12.34
CA MET A 1 23.92 -11.53 12.60
C MET A 1 23.02 -12.26 13.59
N LEU A 2 22.46 -11.57 14.57
CA LEU A 2 21.46 -12.11 15.49
C LEU A 2 20.05 -11.91 14.89
N VAL A 3 19.25 -12.96 14.84
CA VAL A 3 17.89 -12.93 14.30
C VAL A 3 16.84 -13.36 15.33
N GLY A 4 15.62 -12.89 15.13
CA GLY A 4 14.41 -13.38 15.78
C GLY A 4 13.34 -13.71 14.74
N VAL A 5 12.19 -14.17 15.20
CA VAL A 5 11.01 -14.43 14.35
C VAL A 5 9.85 -13.58 14.85
N ASN A 6 9.20 -12.86 13.93
CA ASN A 6 8.01 -12.04 14.21
C ASN A 6 6.70 -12.82 14.07
N LEU A 7 5.57 -12.17 14.35
CA LEU A 7 4.24 -12.79 14.28
C LEU A 7 3.73 -12.99 12.85
N GLU A 8 4.40 -12.37 11.88
CA GLU A 8 4.23 -12.59 10.44
C GLU A 8 5.05 -13.78 9.94
N LYS A 9 5.65 -14.57 10.84
CA LYS A 9 6.40 -15.81 10.55
C LYS A 9 7.62 -15.60 9.65
N LYS A 10 8.28 -14.44 9.81
CA LYS A 10 9.51 -14.06 9.09
C LYS A 10 10.69 -13.92 10.04
N PHE A 11 11.87 -14.28 9.57
CA PHE A 11 13.11 -13.90 10.24
C PHE A 11 13.31 -12.38 10.12
N ILE A 12 13.66 -11.76 11.24
CA ILE A 12 14.00 -10.34 11.30
C ILE A 12 15.33 -10.16 12.06
N PRO A 13 16.14 -9.15 11.71
CA PRO A 13 17.26 -8.74 12.55
C PRO A 13 16.77 -8.45 13.97
N SER A 14 17.48 -8.97 14.97
CA SER A 14 17.10 -8.73 16.36
C SER A 14 17.40 -7.28 16.76
N VAL A 15 16.43 -6.63 17.40
CA VAL A 15 16.59 -5.31 18.04
C VAL A 15 17.18 -5.40 19.45
N ALA A 16 17.49 -6.62 19.93
CA ALA A 16 18.03 -6.81 21.27
C ALA A 16 19.44 -6.20 21.38
N ASN A 17 19.69 -5.49 22.48
CA ASN A 17 21.03 -4.97 22.77
C ASN A 17 21.99 -6.14 23.07
N ILE A 18 22.97 -6.34 22.19
CA ILE A 18 23.97 -7.41 22.29
C ILE A 18 25.24 -6.98 23.03
N VAL A 19 25.37 -5.70 23.41
CA VAL A 19 26.54 -5.19 24.14
C VAL A 19 26.59 -5.82 25.53
N GLY A 20 27.64 -6.59 25.81
CA GLY A 20 27.81 -7.33 27.06
C GLY A 20 27.03 -8.66 27.14
N THR A 21 26.36 -9.08 26.05
CA THR A 21 25.64 -10.36 26.01
C THR A 21 26.59 -11.50 25.64
N ASP A 22 26.61 -12.56 26.44
CA ASP A 22 27.33 -13.79 26.14
C ASP A 22 26.61 -14.59 25.04
N LEU A 23 27.11 -14.47 23.82
CA LEU A 23 26.57 -15.15 22.64
C LEU A 23 26.88 -16.66 22.59
N THR A 24 27.72 -17.19 23.49
CA THR A 24 28.00 -18.64 23.52
C THR A 24 26.77 -19.47 23.89
N LYS A 25 25.81 -18.87 24.59
CA LYS A 25 24.52 -19.49 24.95
C LYS A 25 23.53 -19.51 23.78
N TYR A 26 23.79 -18.76 22.72
CA TYR A 26 22.91 -18.68 21.56
C TYR A 26 23.14 -19.87 20.62
N LYS A 27 22.14 -20.18 19.80
CA LYS A 27 22.21 -21.25 18.81
C LYS A 27 22.59 -20.69 17.45
N VAL A 28 23.31 -21.48 16.66
CA VAL A 28 23.52 -21.20 15.24
C VAL A 28 22.36 -21.85 14.48
N ILE A 29 21.70 -21.07 13.64
CA ILE A 29 20.69 -21.54 12.69
C ILE A 29 21.26 -21.42 11.28
N LYS A 30 21.05 -22.44 10.45
CA LYS A 30 21.52 -22.50 9.07
C LYS A 30 20.37 -22.43 8.08
N LYS A 31 20.69 -22.13 6.82
CA LYS A 31 19.73 -22.24 5.72
C LYS A 31 19.09 -23.62 5.66
N GLY A 32 17.77 -23.65 5.41
CA GLY A 32 16.96 -24.87 5.45
C GLY A 32 16.44 -25.27 6.83
N GLN A 33 16.87 -24.59 7.90
CA GLN A 33 16.40 -24.88 9.25
C GLN A 33 15.29 -23.93 9.69
N PHE A 34 14.41 -24.43 10.54
CA PHE A 34 13.36 -23.68 11.20
C PHE A 34 13.84 -23.08 12.51
N GLY A 35 13.44 -21.84 12.79
CA GLY A 35 13.49 -21.25 14.12
C GLY A 35 12.07 -21.10 14.65
N CYS A 36 11.77 -21.65 15.83
CA CYS A 36 10.43 -21.65 16.40
C CYS A 36 10.44 -21.29 17.89
N LYS A 37 9.53 -20.41 18.33
CA LYS A 37 9.37 -20.03 19.73
C LYS A 37 8.02 -20.49 20.28
N LEU A 38 8.03 -21.57 21.05
CA LEU A 38 6.80 -22.16 21.60
C LEU A 38 6.30 -21.50 22.90
N MET A 39 7.10 -20.66 23.55
CA MET A 39 6.78 -20.13 24.89
C MET A 39 5.67 -19.07 24.92
N SER A 40 5.30 -18.48 23.78
CA SER A 40 4.38 -17.33 23.75
C SER A 40 3.15 -17.55 22.87
N VAL A 41 2.92 -18.77 22.38
CA VAL A 41 1.87 -19.07 21.38
C VAL A 41 0.47 -18.71 21.88
N GLY A 42 0.14 -19.04 23.13
CA GLY A 42 -1.15 -18.74 23.75
C GLY A 42 -1.40 -17.25 23.95
N ARG A 43 -0.35 -16.51 24.33
CA ARG A 43 -0.40 -15.06 24.50
C ARG A 43 -0.48 -14.33 23.16
N ASP A 44 0.26 -14.80 22.17
CA ASP A 44 0.39 -14.14 20.86
C ASP A 44 -0.73 -14.55 19.89
N GLY A 45 -1.46 -15.64 20.18
CA GLY A 45 -2.50 -16.19 19.32
C GLY A 45 -1.97 -16.85 18.04
N LYS A 46 -0.64 -16.91 17.87
CA LYS A 46 0.05 -17.37 16.67
C LYS A 46 1.35 -18.07 17.02
N LEU A 47 1.79 -18.98 16.16
CA LEU A 47 3.09 -19.63 16.27
C LEU A 47 4.20 -18.75 15.65
N PRO A 48 5.17 -18.22 16.42
CA PRO A 48 6.34 -17.57 15.87
C PRO A 48 7.33 -18.63 15.33
N ILE A 49 7.22 -18.93 14.04
CA ILE A 49 8.07 -19.88 13.33
C ILE A 49 8.49 -19.32 11.98
N SER A 50 9.71 -19.62 11.53
CA SER A 50 10.16 -19.27 10.18
C SER A 50 11.21 -20.26 9.67
N LEU A 51 11.29 -20.42 8.35
CA LEU A 51 12.28 -21.23 7.63
C LEU A 51 13.40 -20.34 7.13
N MET A 52 14.65 -20.67 7.47
CA MET A 52 15.82 -19.86 7.11
C MET A 52 16.13 -20.00 5.62
N LYS A 53 15.88 -18.94 4.86
CA LYS A 53 16.16 -18.89 3.41
C LYS A 53 17.15 -17.81 3.02
N ASP A 54 17.12 -16.69 3.73
CA ASP A 54 17.81 -15.46 3.33
C ASP A 54 19.31 -15.48 3.63
N TYR A 55 19.74 -16.29 4.62
CA TYR A 55 21.13 -16.36 5.06
C TYR A 55 21.62 -17.79 5.15
N GLU A 56 22.89 -18.01 4.80
CA GLU A 56 23.54 -19.31 4.97
C GLU A 56 23.64 -19.71 6.45
N LYS A 57 23.95 -18.73 7.33
CA LYS A 57 24.00 -18.91 8.79
C LYS A 57 23.61 -17.62 9.51
N ALA A 58 22.94 -17.77 10.65
CA ALA A 58 22.66 -16.71 11.61
C ALA A 58 22.74 -17.23 13.05
N ILE A 59 22.68 -16.32 14.02
CA ILE A 59 22.61 -16.64 15.44
C ILE A 59 21.18 -16.38 15.90
N ILE A 60 20.64 -17.23 16.77
CA ILE A 60 19.28 -17.10 17.32
C ILE A 60 19.29 -17.40 18.83
N SER A 61 18.41 -16.72 19.58
CA SER A 61 18.31 -16.90 21.03
C SER A 61 18.08 -18.36 21.41
N SER A 62 18.66 -18.79 22.54
CA SER A 62 18.47 -20.14 23.10
C SER A 62 17.01 -20.51 23.35
N ALA A 63 16.15 -19.51 23.55
CA ALA A 63 14.70 -19.67 23.72
C ALA A 63 13.99 -20.23 22.48
N TYR A 64 14.63 -20.22 21.31
CA TYR A 64 14.11 -20.84 20.11
C TYR A 64 14.48 -22.32 20.04
N TYR A 65 13.55 -23.12 19.55
CA TYR A 65 13.85 -24.42 18.98
C TYR A 65 14.38 -24.22 17.56
N VAL A 66 15.47 -24.92 17.24
CA VAL A 66 16.03 -24.99 15.90
C VAL A 66 15.92 -26.43 15.44
N PHE A 67 15.24 -26.66 14.32
CA PHE A 67 14.99 -28.00 13.79
C PHE A 67 14.92 -27.98 12.27
N GLU A 68 14.94 -29.14 11.65
CA GLU A 68 14.86 -29.31 10.20
C GLU A 68 14.07 -30.58 9.86
N VAL A 69 13.61 -30.68 8.61
CA VAL A 69 12.96 -31.90 8.14
C VAL A 69 14.00 -33.00 7.97
N LYS A 70 13.69 -34.21 8.46
CA LYS A 70 14.61 -35.35 8.42
C LYS A 70 14.84 -35.89 7.01
N ASN A 71 13.80 -35.90 6.17
CA ASN A 71 13.85 -36.45 4.82
C ASN A 71 13.06 -35.57 3.85
N GLU A 72 13.77 -34.79 3.03
CA GLU A 72 13.18 -33.91 1.99
C GLU A 72 12.58 -34.70 0.80
N ASN A 73 12.71 -36.02 0.77
CA ASN A 73 11.97 -36.87 -0.18
C ASN A 73 10.62 -37.33 0.36
N GLU A 74 10.30 -37.07 1.63
CA GLU A 74 9.00 -37.36 2.24
C GLU A 74 8.21 -36.09 2.54
N LEU A 75 8.90 -35.05 3.03
CA LEU A 75 8.30 -33.78 3.39
C LEU A 75 9.22 -32.65 2.97
N LEU A 76 8.73 -31.72 2.16
CA LEU A 76 9.48 -30.52 1.84
C LEU A 76 9.44 -29.55 3.02
N SER A 77 10.59 -28.95 3.38
CA SER A 77 10.62 -27.85 4.35
C SER A 77 9.71 -26.69 3.94
N ASP A 78 9.65 -26.39 2.65
CA ASP A 78 8.74 -25.36 2.13
C ASP A 78 7.26 -25.70 2.33
N TYR A 79 6.89 -26.95 2.07
CA TYR A 79 5.53 -27.41 2.28
C TYR A 79 5.16 -27.36 3.77
N LEU A 80 6.06 -27.80 4.64
CA LEU A 80 5.86 -27.73 6.09
C LEU A 80 5.69 -26.27 6.56
N MET A 81 6.51 -25.35 6.04
CA MET A 81 6.38 -23.92 6.34
C MET A 81 5.03 -23.36 5.90
N MET A 82 4.58 -23.68 4.67
CA MET A 82 3.27 -23.30 4.16
C MET A 82 2.15 -23.84 5.03
N TRP A 83 2.23 -25.13 5.39
CA TRP A 83 1.26 -25.79 6.26
C TRP A 83 1.18 -25.08 7.62
N LEU A 84 2.31 -24.91 8.32
CA LEU A 84 2.40 -24.25 9.63
C LEU A 84 2.01 -22.76 9.59
N SER A 85 2.00 -22.13 8.41
CA SER A 85 1.62 -20.72 8.24
C SER A 85 0.10 -20.49 8.23
N ARG A 86 -0.71 -21.53 8.08
CA ARG A 86 -2.17 -21.44 8.00
C ARG A 86 -2.80 -21.00 9.33
N SER A 87 -3.88 -20.22 9.24
CA SER A 87 -4.60 -19.68 10.40
C SER A 87 -5.22 -20.77 11.30
N GLU A 88 -5.58 -21.90 10.69
CA GLU A 88 -6.13 -23.08 11.34
C GLU A 88 -5.13 -23.71 12.29
N ASN A 89 -3.84 -23.70 11.92
CA ASN A 89 -2.77 -24.22 12.75
C ASN A 89 -2.45 -23.27 13.90
N ASP A 90 -2.47 -21.95 13.66
CA ASP A 90 -2.36 -20.97 14.75
C ASP A 90 -3.49 -21.15 15.77
N ARG A 91 -4.73 -21.32 15.30
CA ARG A 91 -5.89 -21.55 16.17
C ARG A 91 -5.77 -22.87 16.95
N TYR A 92 -5.35 -23.94 16.28
CA TYR A 92 -5.17 -25.24 16.91
C TYR A 92 -4.08 -25.21 17.99
N LEU A 93 -2.94 -24.63 17.69
CA LEU A 93 -1.82 -24.48 18.64
C LEU A 93 -2.19 -23.56 19.80
N TRP A 94 -2.87 -22.45 19.53
CA TRP A 94 -3.41 -21.58 20.57
C TRP A 94 -4.33 -22.35 21.53
N PHE A 95 -5.26 -23.14 21.00
CA PHE A 95 -6.13 -23.99 21.81
C PHE A 95 -5.33 -24.99 22.67
N LYS A 96 -4.30 -25.64 22.09
CA LYS A 96 -3.42 -26.57 22.81
C LYS A 96 -2.60 -25.90 23.92
N SER A 97 -2.27 -24.62 23.78
CA SER A 97 -1.51 -23.88 24.79
C SER A 97 -2.32 -23.49 26.05
N GLY A 98 -3.65 -23.61 26.01
CA GLY A 98 -4.55 -23.14 27.08
C GLY A 98 -4.42 -23.88 28.42
N ALA A 99 -3.72 -25.02 28.47
CA ALA A 99 -3.43 -25.74 29.71
C ALA A 99 -2.28 -25.14 30.52
N ASP A 100 -1.50 -24.21 29.93
CA ASP A 100 -0.35 -23.58 30.57
C ASP A 100 -0.64 -22.11 30.93
N VAL A 101 -0.32 -21.71 32.16
CA VAL A 101 -0.55 -20.34 32.68
C VAL A 101 0.19 -19.29 31.84
N ARG A 102 1.28 -19.66 31.17
CA ARG A 102 2.07 -18.77 30.30
C ARG A 102 1.70 -18.88 28.83
N GLY A 103 0.74 -19.75 28.47
CA GLY A 103 0.35 -20.02 27.08
C GLY A 103 1.48 -20.63 26.26
N SER A 104 2.34 -21.45 26.88
CA SER A 104 3.40 -22.16 26.18
C SER A 104 2.94 -23.51 25.64
N ILE A 105 3.67 -24.03 24.64
CA ILE A 105 3.50 -25.38 24.12
C ILE A 105 4.80 -26.14 24.34
N SER A 106 4.73 -27.37 24.85
CA SER A 106 5.93 -28.19 25.01
C SER A 106 6.45 -28.64 23.64
N TRP A 107 7.75 -28.92 23.53
CA TRP A 107 8.31 -29.47 22.29
C TRP A 107 7.67 -30.81 21.91
N ASN A 108 7.37 -31.64 22.90
CA ASN A 108 6.73 -32.94 22.68
C ASN A 108 5.31 -32.80 22.12
N ASP A 109 4.53 -31.87 22.68
CA ASP A 109 3.19 -31.60 22.16
C ASP A 109 3.25 -31.07 20.73
N PHE A 110 4.20 -30.17 20.44
CA PHE A 110 4.43 -29.68 19.09
C PHE A 110 4.80 -30.81 18.11
N CYS A 111 5.65 -31.75 18.50
CA CYS A 111 6.00 -32.90 17.68
C CYS A 111 4.88 -33.95 17.55
N SER A 112 3.90 -33.95 18.46
CA SER A 112 2.73 -34.86 18.40
C SER A 112 1.64 -34.40 17.43
N ILE A 113 1.80 -33.25 16.79
CA ILE A 113 0.83 -32.72 15.84
C ILE A 113 0.79 -33.62 14.61
N GLU A 114 -0.38 -34.18 14.34
CA GLU A 114 -0.61 -34.96 13.15
C GLU A 114 -0.73 -34.04 11.93
N ILE A 115 0.04 -34.37 10.89
CA ILE A 115 0.03 -33.65 9.62
C ILE A 115 -0.36 -34.60 8.50
N ASN A 116 -1.39 -34.24 7.74
CA ASN A 116 -1.74 -34.95 6.52
C ASN A 116 -0.83 -34.44 5.39
N ILE A 117 0.14 -35.25 4.99
CA ILE A 117 1.09 -34.91 3.92
C ILE A 117 0.73 -35.69 2.64
N PRO A 118 0.60 -35.01 1.48
CA PRO A 118 0.43 -35.69 0.19
C PRO A 118 1.78 -36.24 -0.30
N SER A 119 1.79 -36.93 -1.46
CA SER A 119 3.04 -37.42 -2.05
C SER A 119 4.04 -36.28 -2.29
N ILE A 120 5.33 -36.61 -2.32
CA ILE A 120 6.39 -35.61 -2.46
C ILE A 120 6.27 -34.84 -3.78
N GLU A 121 5.83 -35.50 -4.86
CA GLU A 121 5.55 -34.87 -6.16
C GLU A 121 4.45 -33.82 -6.01
N LYS A 122 3.38 -34.15 -5.29
CA LYS A 122 2.28 -33.20 -5.09
C LYS A 122 2.68 -32.04 -4.19
N GLN A 123 3.55 -32.27 -3.20
CA GLN A 123 4.12 -31.18 -2.40
C GLN A 123 4.95 -30.23 -3.28
N ARG A 124 5.78 -30.76 -4.19
CA ARG A 124 6.57 -29.94 -5.12
C ARG A 124 5.69 -29.09 -6.03
N GLU A 125 4.62 -29.65 -6.57
CA GLU A 125 3.62 -28.90 -7.36
C GLU A 125 3.02 -27.75 -6.56
N ILE A 126 2.52 -28.03 -5.35
CA ILE A 126 1.89 -27.02 -4.48
C ILE A 126 2.87 -25.89 -4.14
N VAL A 127 4.11 -26.23 -3.79
CA VAL A 127 5.16 -25.26 -3.46
C VAL A 127 5.49 -24.40 -4.69
N ALA A 128 5.63 -25.01 -5.87
CA ALA A 128 5.92 -24.30 -7.10
C ALA A 128 4.80 -23.30 -7.48
N GLU A 129 3.54 -23.72 -7.42
CA GLU A 129 2.38 -22.87 -7.68
C GLU A 129 2.31 -21.69 -6.69
N TYR A 130 2.51 -21.96 -5.40
CA TYR A 130 2.51 -20.94 -4.36
C TYR A 130 3.59 -19.88 -4.60
N TYR A 131 4.82 -20.31 -4.90
CA TYR A 131 5.91 -19.38 -5.18
C TYR A 131 5.71 -18.62 -6.48
N ALA A 132 5.13 -19.24 -7.53
CA ALA A 132 4.81 -18.53 -8.76
C ALA A 132 3.85 -17.36 -8.51
N ILE A 133 2.79 -17.58 -7.71
CA ILE A 133 1.80 -16.54 -7.39
C ILE A 133 2.42 -15.46 -6.49
N THR A 134 3.07 -15.87 -5.39
CA THR A 134 3.61 -14.92 -4.41
C THR A 134 4.76 -14.08 -4.97
N ASN A 135 5.63 -14.66 -5.81
CA ASN A 135 6.67 -13.91 -6.51
C ASN A 135 6.08 -12.90 -7.50
N ARG A 136 4.98 -13.26 -8.19
CA ARG A 136 4.30 -12.32 -9.10
C ARG A 136 3.67 -11.14 -8.36
N ILE A 137 3.07 -11.37 -7.19
CA ILE A 137 2.56 -10.30 -6.33
C ILE A 137 3.69 -9.36 -5.92
N LYS A 138 4.80 -9.91 -5.40
CA LYS A 138 5.96 -9.12 -4.98
C LYS A 138 6.56 -8.32 -6.13
N LEU A 139 6.63 -8.90 -7.33
CA LEU A 139 7.10 -8.20 -8.53
C LEU A 139 6.20 -7.02 -8.90
N ASN A 140 4.87 -7.21 -8.84
CA ASN A 140 3.92 -6.14 -9.12
C ASN A 140 4.02 -5.01 -8.07
N GLU A 141 4.20 -5.34 -6.79
CA GLU A 141 4.42 -4.33 -5.74
C GLU A 141 5.70 -3.51 -6.03
N GLN A 142 6.79 -4.17 -6.42
CA GLN A 142 8.03 -3.49 -6.81
C GLN A 142 7.88 -2.62 -8.06
N LEU A 143 7.10 -3.07 -9.05
CA LEU A 143 6.79 -2.27 -10.23
C LEU A 143 6.00 -1.01 -9.87
N ASN A 144 4.96 -1.14 -9.03
CA ASN A 144 4.18 -0.01 -8.56
C ASN A 144 5.04 1.01 -7.82
N GLN A 145 5.92 0.55 -6.93
CA GLN A 145 6.85 1.43 -6.22
C GLN A 145 7.78 2.18 -7.20
N LYS A 146 8.36 1.48 -8.18
CA LYS A 146 9.22 2.13 -9.19
C LYS A 146 8.47 3.12 -10.07
N LEU A 147 7.21 2.84 -10.41
CA LEU A 147 6.36 3.77 -11.15
C LEU A 147 6.09 5.03 -10.34
N GLU A 148 5.82 4.90 -9.04
CA GLU A 148 5.64 6.04 -8.15
C GLU A 148 6.94 6.87 -8.01
N GLU A 149 8.07 6.21 -7.80
CA GLU A 149 9.39 6.87 -7.75
C GLU A 149 9.71 7.60 -9.07
N THR A 150 9.35 7.00 -10.22
CA THR A 150 9.53 7.60 -11.55
C THR A 150 8.62 8.82 -11.74
N ALA A 151 7.35 8.72 -11.36
CA ALA A 151 6.39 9.83 -11.44
C ALA A 151 6.83 11.01 -10.56
N GLN A 152 7.32 10.74 -9.34
CA GLN A 152 7.88 11.77 -8.46
C GLN A 152 9.13 12.42 -9.05
N ALA A 153 10.01 11.64 -9.70
CA ALA A 153 11.19 12.15 -10.37
C ALA A 153 10.80 13.06 -11.56
N ILE A 154 9.87 12.63 -12.42
CA ILE A 154 9.35 13.42 -13.54
C ILE A 154 8.73 14.72 -13.03
N TYR A 155 7.89 14.66 -11.98
CA TYR A 155 7.28 15.85 -11.38
C TYR A 155 8.34 16.85 -10.93
N LYS A 156 9.38 16.36 -10.25
CA LYS A 156 10.49 17.21 -9.82
C LYS A 156 11.22 17.82 -11.01
N GLU A 157 11.60 17.01 -12.00
CA GLU A 157 12.29 17.50 -13.20
C GLU A 157 11.46 18.59 -13.91
N TRP A 158 10.15 18.38 -14.07
CA TRP A 158 9.31 19.27 -14.86
C TRP A 158 8.85 20.52 -14.10
N PHE A 159 8.44 20.39 -12.84
CA PHE A 159 7.76 21.47 -12.12
C PHE A 159 8.63 22.13 -11.04
N VAL A 160 9.76 21.53 -10.68
CA VAL A 160 10.72 22.10 -9.73
C VAL A 160 11.99 22.55 -10.45
N ASP A 161 12.55 21.68 -11.27
CA ASP A 161 13.81 21.93 -11.98
C ASP A 161 13.59 22.58 -13.37
N PHE A 162 12.34 22.56 -13.86
CA PHE A 162 11.88 23.17 -15.12
C PHE A 162 12.51 22.58 -16.39
N GLU A 163 12.78 21.27 -16.40
CA GLU A 163 13.34 20.51 -17.51
C GLU A 163 12.26 19.77 -18.33
N PHE A 164 11.02 20.28 -18.34
CA PHE A 164 9.96 19.71 -19.17
C PHE A 164 10.30 19.79 -20.67
N PRO A 165 9.83 18.83 -21.49
CA PRO A 165 10.10 18.84 -22.92
C PRO A 165 9.47 20.06 -23.60
N HIS A 166 10.26 20.77 -24.40
CA HIS A 166 9.83 21.95 -25.14
C HIS A 166 10.31 21.90 -26.59
N ASN A 167 9.43 22.27 -27.53
CA ASN A 167 9.79 22.44 -28.93
C ASN A 167 10.23 23.89 -29.16
N PHE A 168 11.50 24.08 -29.46
CA PHE A 168 12.07 25.40 -29.75
C PHE A 168 11.96 25.79 -31.24
N SER A 169 11.49 24.88 -32.11
CA SER A 169 11.23 25.20 -33.50
C SER A 169 10.03 26.14 -33.64
N HIS A 170 10.13 27.07 -34.58
CA HIS A 170 9.04 27.99 -34.94
C HIS A 170 8.40 27.62 -36.29
N SER A 171 8.74 26.47 -36.87
CA SER A 171 8.19 26.03 -38.16
C SER A 171 7.23 24.85 -38.00
N GLU A 172 6.05 24.92 -38.63
CA GLU A 172 5.00 23.89 -38.62
C GLU A 172 5.40 22.52 -39.22
N LEU A 173 6.63 22.39 -39.75
CA LEU A 173 7.24 21.11 -40.13
C LEU A 173 8.03 20.57 -38.93
N ASP A 174 7.28 20.11 -37.92
CA ASP A 174 7.83 19.56 -36.68
C ASP A 174 8.58 18.25 -36.94
N SER A 175 9.91 18.29 -36.88
CA SER A 175 10.70 17.09 -36.60
C SER A 175 10.80 16.90 -35.09
N GLU A 176 10.44 15.72 -34.57
CA GLU A 176 10.61 15.35 -33.15
C GLU A 176 12.04 15.58 -32.62
N SER A 177 13.03 15.73 -33.51
CA SER A 177 14.42 16.01 -33.16
C SER A 177 14.69 17.36 -32.50
N ASP A 178 13.74 18.30 -32.49
CA ASP A 178 13.92 19.61 -31.83
C ASP A 178 13.29 19.74 -30.44
N ILE A 179 12.68 18.67 -29.92
CA ILE A 179 12.19 18.63 -28.55
C ILE A 179 13.39 18.47 -27.60
N ARG A 180 13.62 19.49 -26.76
CA ARG A 180 14.70 19.52 -25.77
C ARG A 180 14.16 19.97 -24.41
N PRO A 181 14.83 19.64 -23.29
CA PRO A 181 14.40 20.12 -21.98
C PRO A 181 14.41 21.66 -21.93
N TYR A 182 13.39 22.27 -21.32
CA TYR A 182 13.17 23.72 -21.42
C TYR A 182 14.35 24.54 -20.87
N LYS A 183 14.71 24.35 -19.59
CA LYS A 183 15.75 25.16 -18.95
C LYS A 183 17.13 24.92 -19.57
N SER A 184 17.58 23.67 -19.64
CA SER A 184 18.91 23.35 -20.21
C SER A 184 18.99 23.54 -21.74
N GLY A 185 17.85 23.53 -22.44
CA GLY A 185 17.73 23.81 -23.87
C GLY A 185 17.80 25.30 -24.23
N GLY A 186 17.90 26.20 -23.25
CA GLY A 186 17.99 27.66 -23.47
C GLY A 186 16.66 28.39 -23.35
N GLY A 187 15.66 27.78 -22.73
CA GLY A 187 14.40 28.43 -22.36
C GLY A 187 14.65 29.65 -21.46
N GLU A 188 13.94 30.74 -21.75
CA GLU A 188 14.13 31.99 -21.02
C GLU A 188 13.58 31.85 -19.60
N MET A 189 14.41 32.16 -18.60
CA MET A 189 14.06 32.12 -17.19
C MET A 189 13.99 33.55 -16.63
N VAL A 190 13.05 33.80 -15.72
CA VAL A 190 12.86 35.11 -15.08
C VAL A 190 12.85 34.95 -13.56
N TRP A 191 13.48 35.88 -12.86
CA TRP A 191 13.45 35.90 -11.39
C TRP A 191 12.04 36.21 -10.89
N CYS A 192 11.49 35.33 -10.06
CA CYS A 192 10.23 35.55 -9.36
C CYS A 192 10.51 35.80 -7.88
N GLU A 193 10.33 37.04 -7.43
CA GLU A 193 10.56 37.42 -6.03
C GLU A 193 9.71 36.60 -5.05
N GLU A 194 8.48 36.27 -5.44
CA GLU A 194 7.51 35.61 -4.56
C GLU A 194 7.83 34.14 -4.30
N PHE A 195 8.48 33.46 -5.26
CA PHE A 195 8.97 32.10 -5.09
C PHE A 195 10.46 32.03 -4.73
N GLU A 196 11.12 33.20 -4.63
CA GLU A 196 12.55 33.34 -4.39
C GLU A 196 13.41 32.44 -5.30
N LYS A 197 12.99 32.30 -6.57
CA LYS A 197 13.66 31.46 -7.56
C LYS A 197 13.42 31.94 -8.99
N GLU A 198 14.24 31.47 -9.91
CA GLU A 198 13.99 31.60 -11.34
C GLU A 198 12.87 30.66 -11.78
N ILE A 199 11.94 31.16 -12.60
CA ILE A 199 10.86 30.39 -13.22
C ILE A 199 10.84 30.60 -14.74
N PRO A 200 10.25 29.69 -15.53
CA PRO A 200 10.11 29.88 -16.97
C PRO A 200 9.39 31.19 -17.32
N LYS A 201 9.84 31.88 -18.36
CA LYS A 201 9.17 33.08 -18.85
C LYS A 201 7.74 32.77 -19.29
N GLY A 202 6.81 33.60 -18.84
CA GLY A 202 5.37 33.43 -19.08
C GLY A 202 4.67 32.57 -18.02
N TRP A 203 5.42 31.98 -17.08
CA TRP A 203 4.82 31.45 -15.86
C TRP A 203 4.62 32.60 -14.88
N GLU A 204 3.46 32.61 -14.23
CA GLU A 204 3.08 33.64 -13.28
C GLU A 204 2.44 33.00 -12.05
N LYS A 205 2.53 33.71 -10.92
CA LYS A 205 1.82 33.34 -9.72
C LYS A 205 0.37 33.77 -9.86
N ILE A 206 -0.53 32.80 -9.71
CA ILE A 206 -1.98 32.99 -9.74
C ILE A 206 -2.58 32.38 -8.49
N PHE A 207 -3.63 32.98 -7.94
CA PHE A 207 -4.33 32.37 -6.82
C PHE A 207 -5.32 31.33 -7.33
N LEU A 208 -5.43 30.20 -6.64
CA LEU A 208 -6.40 29.17 -6.98
C LEU A 208 -7.85 29.70 -7.07
N LYS A 209 -8.21 30.67 -6.21
CA LYS A 209 -9.53 31.34 -6.23
C LYS A 209 -9.82 32.07 -7.55
N ASP A 210 -8.79 32.42 -8.31
CA ASP A 210 -8.93 33.12 -9.60
C ASP A 210 -9.11 32.11 -10.76
N LEU A 211 -8.89 30.82 -10.49
CA LEU A 211 -9.02 29.73 -11.48
C LEU A 211 -10.22 28.81 -11.20
N MET A 212 -10.58 28.64 -9.93
CA MET A 212 -11.62 27.70 -9.52
C MET A 212 -12.35 28.15 -8.25
N ASN A 213 -13.56 27.62 -8.11
CA ASN A 213 -14.33 27.64 -6.89
C ASN A 213 -14.36 26.26 -6.23
N VAL A 214 -14.55 26.25 -4.91
CA VAL A 214 -14.90 25.03 -4.17
C VAL A 214 -16.37 25.10 -3.81
N LYS A 215 -17.19 24.26 -4.44
CA LYS A 215 -18.58 24.09 -4.05
C LYS A 215 -18.65 23.16 -2.84
N HIS A 216 -19.25 23.62 -1.76
CA HIS A 216 -19.52 22.81 -0.58
C HIS A 216 -20.65 21.82 -0.84
N GLY A 217 -20.59 20.65 -0.19
CA GLY A 217 -21.60 19.61 -0.36
C GLY A 217 -22.85 19.75 0.50
N PHE A 218 -23.81 18.85 0.31
CA PHE A 218 -25.10 18.88 0.99
C PHE A 218 -25.11 18.10 2.31
N ALA A 219 -25.80 18.65 3.30
CA ALA A 219 -26.05 18.03 4.59
C ALA A 219 -27.17 16.98 4.51
N TYR A 220 -26.87 15.80 3.98
CA TYR A 220 -27.84 14.69 3.91
C TYR A 220 -28.25 14.23 5.32
N LYS A 221 -29.55 14.01 5.53
CA LYS A 221 -30.08 13.57 6.82
C LYS A 221 -29.70 12.12 7.11
N GLY A 222 -29.11 11.87 8.28
CA GLY A 222 -28.61 10.55 8.68
C GLY A 222 -29.67 9.45 8.73
N GLU A 223 -30.95 9.80 8.96
CA GLU A 223 -32.08 8.85 9.01
C GLU A 223 -32.29 8.06 7.71
N PHE A 224 -31.79 8.57 6.57
CA PHE A 224 -31.93 7.93 5.26
C PHE A 224 -30.65 7.23 4.79
N PHE A 225 -29.63 7.10 5.65
CA PHE A 225 -28.40 6.41 5.33
C PHE A 225 -28.64 4.90 5.39
N SER A 226 -28.02 4.16 4.47
CA SER A 226 -28.15 2.71 4.42
C SER A 226 -26.86 2.05 3.94
N GLU A 227 -26.64 0.83 4.42
CA GLU A 227 -25.63 -0.08 3.88
C GLU A 227 -26.21 -0.95 2.74
N LYS A 228 -27.53 -0.90 2.51
CA LYS A 228 -28.17 -1.62 1.41
C LYS A 228 -27.95 -0.88 0.10
N GLU A 229 -27.43 -1.60 -0.88
CA GLU A 229 -27.12 -1.06 -2.20
C GLU A 229 -28.34 -0.47 -2.91
N ASN A 230 -28.12 0.70 -3.52
CA ASN A 230 -29.04 1.34 -4.45
C ASN A 230 -28.27 2.17 -5.51
N GLU A 231 -29.01 2.97 -6.29
CA GLU A 231 -28.43 3.84 -7.33
C GLU A 231 -27.69 5.07 -6.79
N ASN A 232 -27.91 5.46 -5.53
CA ASN A 232 -27.45 6.70 -4.92
C ASN A 232 -26.33 6.43 -3.90
N ILE A 233 -25.09 6.48 -4.37
CA ILE A 233 -23.89 6.31 -3.53
C ILE A 233 -23.59 7.64 -2.83
N LEU A 234 -23.66 7.65 -1.50
CA LEU A 234 -23.28 8.78 -0.68
C LEU A 234 -21.77 8.77 -0.45
N LEU A 235 -21.05 9.68 -1.12
CA LEU A 235 -19.60 9.79 -0.94
C LEU A 235 -19.26 10.45 0.41
N THR A 236 -18.19 9.96 1.02
CA THR A 236 -17.64 10.46 2.27
C THR A 236 -16.13 10.60 2.15
N PRO A 237 -15.43 11.24 3.12
CA PRO A 237 -13.97 11.25 3.11
C PRO A 237 -13.33 9.85 3.06
N GLY A 238 -14.04 8.81 3.53
CA GLY A 238 -13.57 7.43 3.44
C GLY A 238 -13.52 6.87 2.02
N ASN A 239 -14.04 7.59 1.01
CA ASN A 239 -14.00 7.22 -0.40
C ASN A 239 -12.85 7.90 -1.17
N VAL A 240 -11.85 8.41 -0.44
CA VAL A 240 -10.58 8.93 -0.99
C VAL A 240 -9.43 8.08 -0.42
N GLU A 241 -8.50 7.65 -1.29
CA GLU A 241 -7.32 6.92 -0.86
C GLU A 241 -6.34 7.84 -0.13
N ILE A 242 -5.56 7.29 0.82
CA ILE A 242 -4.44 8.01 1.43
C ILE A 242 -3.40 8.25 0.33
N GLY A 243 -3.01 9.51 0.13
CA GLY A 243 -2.20 9.93 -1.02
C GLY A 243 -3.02 10.46 -2.21
N GLY A 244 -4.35 10.39 -2.16
CA GLY A 244 -5.25 10.88 -3.21
C GLY A 244 -5.73 9.77 -4.15
N GLY A 245 -6.83 10.05 -4.86
CA GLY A 245 -7.49 9.10 -5.75
C GLY A 245 -8.80 8.54 -5.21
N PHE A 246 -9.64 8.03 -6.11
CA PHE A 246 -10.97 7.53 -5.77
C PHE A 246 -10.88 6.14 -5.17
N LYS A 247 -11.45 5.97 -3.98
CA LYS A 247 -11.53 4.69 -3.31
C LYS A 247 -12.89 4.02 -3.55
N ASN A 248 -12.86 2.94 -4.31
CA ASN A 248 -14.04 2.17 -4.70
C ASN A 248 -14.38 1.07 -3.68
N ASP A 249 -14.47 1.42 -2.40
CA ASP A 249 -14.84 0.49 -1.33
C ASP A 249 -15.84 1.11 -0.33
N LYS A 250 -16.50 0.24 0.45
CA LYS A 250 -17.31 0.59 1.63
C LYS A 250 -18.31 1.74 1.38
N PHE A 251 -19.05 1.65 0.29
CA PHE A 251 -20.04 2.66 -0.03
C PHE A 251 -21.17 2.70 0.98
N LYS A 252 -21.61 3.93 1.27
CA LYS A 252 -22.89 4.20 1.90
C LYS A 252 -23.89 4.59 0.84
N TYR A 253 -25.14 4.29 1.08
CA TYR A 253 -26.24 4.57 0.17
C TYR A 253 -27.26 5.49 0.82
N TYR A 254 -28.03 6.18 -0.01
CA TYR A 254 -29.03 7.14 0.44
C TYR A 254 -30.37 6.92 -0.25
N TYR A 255 -31.46 6.81 0.52
CA TYR A 255 -32.82 6.59 -0.02
C TYR A 255 -33.74 7.80 0.12
N GLY A 256 -33.28 8.88 0.74
CA GLY A 256 -34.05 10.11 0.89
C GLY A 256 -34.08 10.93 -0.41
N LYS A 257 -34.70 12.11 -0.34
CA LYS A 257 -34.73 13.05 -1.47
C LYS A 257 -33.31 13.55 -1.78
N VAL A 258 -32.88 13.37 -3.03
CA VAL A 258 -31.58 13.84 -3.54
C VAL A 258 -31.77 15.15 -4.31
N PRO A 259 -31.16 16.26 -3.87
CA PRO A 259 -31.15 17.49 -4.66
C PRO A 259 -30.21 17.34 -5.87
N LYS A 260 -30.68 17.73 -7.06
CA LYS A 260 -29.97 17.50 -8.33
C LYS A 260 -28.59 18.18 -8.39
N ASP A 261 -28.43 19.33 -7.74
CA ASP A 261 -27.19 20.11 -7.77
C ASP A 261 -26.05 19.49 -6.95
N TYR A 262 -26.34 18.48 -6.13
CA TYR A 262 -25.38 17.79 -5.27
C TYR A 262 -25.15 16.35 -5.73
N ILE A 263 -25.17 16.15 -7.04
CA ILE A 263 -24.76 14.92 -7.70
C ILE A 263 -23.50 15.27 -8.50
N PHE A 264 -22.42 14.54 -8.23
CA PHE A 264 -21.23 14.63 -9.03
C PHE A 264 -21.47 14.07 -10.44
N LYS A 265 -20.80 14.67 -11.41
CA LYS A 265 -20.68 14.17 -12.78
C LYS A 265 -19.39 13.36 -12.92
N PRO A 266 -19.32 12.43 -13.87
CA PRO A 266 -18.06 11.80 -14.24
C PRO A 266 -16.97 12.85 -14.51
N ASN A 267 -15.76 12.60 -14.03
CA ASN A 267 -14.62 13.51 -14.11
C ASN A 267 -14.82 14.84 -13.35
N ASP A 268 -15.78 14.96 -12.44
CA ASP A 268 -15.66 15.99 -11.40
C ASP A 268 -14.47 15.66 -10.49
N ILE A 269 -13.88 16.70 -9.89
CA ILE A 269 -12.86 16.53 -8.85
C ILE A 269 -13.50 16.81 -7.51
N MET A 270 -13.47 15.81 -6.63
CA MET A 270 -13.80 16.01 -5.22
C MET A 270 -12.52 16.20 -4.41
N VAL A 271 -12.62 16.97 -3.33
CA VAL A 271 -11.57 17.15 -2.33
C VAL A 271 -12.16 16.92 -0.95
N THR A 272 -11.43 16.24 -0.08
CA THR A 272 -11.83 16.08 1.32
C THR A 272 -11.72 17.40 2.07
N MET A 273 -12.81 17.81 2.73
CA MET A 273 -12.87 19.06 3.51
C MET A 273 -12.92 18.80 5.01
N THR A 274 -12.90 17.53 5.41
CA THR A 274 -12.93 17.11 6.81
C THR A 274 -12.14 15.83 6.94
N ASP A 275 -11.25 15.79 7.93
CA ASP A 275 -10.53 14.58 8.26
C ASP A 275 -11.34 13.72 9.25
N LEU A 276 -11.46 12.44 8.93
CA LEU A 276 -12.09 11.44 9.78
C LEU A 276 -11.17 10.24 10.03
N SER A 277 -9.94 10.32 9.54
CA SER A 277 -8.94 9.28 9.73
C SER A 277 -8.36 9.34 11.14
N LYS A 278 -7.80 8.23 11.61
CA LYS A 278 -7.14 8.19 12.93
C LYS A 278 -5.84 8.98 12.96
N ALA A 279 -5.19 9.15 11.81
CA ALA A 279 -3.90 9.82 11.67
C ALA A 279 -4.02 11.27 11.19
N SER A 280 -5.24 11.74 10.90
CA SER A 280 -5.50 13.06 10.32
C SER A 280 -4.73 13.29 9.00
N ASP A 281 -4.71 12.26 8.15
CA ASP A 281 -3.97 12.18 6.89
C ASP A 281 -4.85 12.23 5.64
N THR A 282 -6.13 12.57 5.78
CA THR A 282 -7.07 12.59 4.65
C THR A 282 -7.49 13.98 4.21
N LEU A 283 -7.24 15.05 4.99
CA LEU A 283 -7.64 16.41 4.63
C LEU A 283 -6.96 16.93 3.36
N GLY A 284 -7.74 17.53 2.44
CA GLY A 284 -7.22 18.16 1.22
C GLY A 284 -6.87 17.20 0.09
N LEU A 285 -7.11 15.90 0.26
CA LEU A 285 -6.81 14.89 -0.76
C LEU A 285 -7.85 14.95 -1.89
N PRO A 286 -7.41 15.02 -3.17
CA PRO A 286 -8.30 15.06 -4.31
C PRO A 286 -8.64 13.65 -4.82
N ALA A 287 -9.77 13.51 -5.49
CA ALA A 287 -10.15 12.31 -6.23
C ALA A 287 -11.04 12.65 -7.43
N PHE A 288 -10.83 11.96 -8.55
CA PHE A 288 -11.73 12.03 -9.69
C PHE A 288 -12.95 11.15 -9.51
N ILE A 289 -14.11 11.67 -9.88
CA ILE A 289 -15.35 10.89 -9.86
C ILE A 289 -15.35 9.95 -11.07
N PRO A 290 -15.47 8.62 -10.86
CA PRO A 290 -15.40 7.66 -11.93
C PRO A 290 -16.62 7.72 -12.84
N GLN A 291 -16.45 7.30 -14.09
CA GLN A 291 -17.54 7.13 -15.03
C GLN A 291 -18.24 5.79 -14.79
N VAL A 292 -19.39 5.82 -14.13
CA VAL A 292 -20.24 4.65 -13.85
C VAL A 292 -21.64 4.93 -14.36
N THR A 293 -22.22 4.03 -15.13
CA THR A 293 -23.47 4.27 -15.88
C THR A 293 -24.75 4.09 -15.05
N ASP A 294 -24.71 3.29 -14.00
CA ASP A 294 -25.88 2.87 -13.20
C ASP A 294 -25.89 3.47 -11.78
N LYS A 295 -24.89 4.27 -11.44
CA LYS A 295 -24.74 4.87 -10.11
C LYS A 295 -24.65 6.39 -10.18
N LYS A 296 -25.19 7.04 -9.16
CA LYS A 296 -25.12 8.47 -8.89
C LYS A 296 -24.25 8.68 -7.66
N PHE A 297 -23.21 9.48 -7.80
CA PHE A 297 -22.33 9.84 -6.70
C PHE A 297 -22.80 11.14 -6.05
N LEU A 298 -23.22 11.07 -4.79
CA LEU A 298 -23.79 12.20 -4.07
C LEU A 298 -22.71 13.02 -3.36
N HIS A 299 -22.82 14.33 -3.47
CA HIS A 299 -21.87 15.32 -2.94
C HIS A 299 -22.23 15.70 -1.50
N ASN A 300 -21.61 15.01 -0.54
CA ASN A 300 -21.79 15.23 0.89
C ASN A 300 -21.08 16.50 1.40
N GLN A 301 -21.62 17.13 2.44
CA GLN A 301 -21.06 18.34 3.10
C GLN A 301 -19.59 18.25 3.54
N ARG A 302 -19.05 17.05 3.74
CA ARG A 302 -17.64 16.82 4.13
C ARG A 302 -16.68 16.80 2.94
N LEU A 303 -17.20 16.97 1.73
CA LEU A 303 -16.46 16.98 0.47
C LEU A 303 -16.68 18.32 -0.23
N GLY A 304 -15.62 18.84 -0.84
CA GLY A 304 -15.66 19.97 -1.76
C GLY A 304 -15.67 19.45 -3.18
N LYS A 305 -16.41 20.11 -4.07
CA LYS A 305 -16.29 19.90 -5.51
C LYS A 305 -15.48 21.06 -6.10
N LEU A 306 -14.44 20.77 -6.87
CA LEU A 306 -13.69 21.80 -7.59
C LEU A 306 -14.42 22.15 -8.89
N GLU A 307 -14.70 23.43 -9.07
CA GLU A 307 -15.37 23.98 -10.26
C GLU A 307 -14.47 25.05 -10.89
N PHE A 308 -13.82 24.70 -12.01
CA PHE A 308 -12.92 25.61 -12.71
C PHE A 308 -13.71 26.60 -13.56
N PHE A 309 -13.25 27.85 -13.63
CA PHE A 309 -13.89 28.88 -14.47
C PHE A 309 -13.68 28.67 -15.96
N ASN A 310 -12.64 27.93 -16.33
CA ASN A 310 -12.32 27.59 -17.70
C ASN A 310 -11.96 26.11 -17.82
N GLU A 311 -12.66 25.39 -18.68
CA GLU A 311 -12.43 23.98 -18.96
C GLU A 311 -11.02 23.71 -19.53
N SER A 312 -10.36 24.69 -20.15
CA SER A 312 -8.97 24.55 -20.59
C SER A 312 -8.00 24.40 -19.41
N TYR A 313 -8.29 25.00 -18.25
CA TYR A 313 -7.48 24.81 -17.05
C TYR A 313 -7.66 23.40 -16.49
N LYS A 314 -8.91 22.92 -16.50
CA LYS A 314 -9.23 21.54 -16.14
C LYS A 314 -8.46 20.56 -17.03
N ALA A 315 -8.52 20.75 -18.35
CA ALA A 315 -7.81 19.95 -19.35
C ALA A 315 -6.27 19.98 -19.19
N ARG A 316 -5.69 21.14 -18.87
CA ARG A 316 -4.25 21.26 -18.61
C ARG A 316 -3.83 20.54 -17.34
N LEU A 317 -4.60 20.66 -16.26
CA LEU A 317 -4.39 19.87 -15.04
C LEU A 317 -4.50 18.36 -15.33
N TYR A 318 -5.46 17.93 -16.15
CA TYR A 318 -5.56 16.55 -16.61
C TYR A 318 -4.30 16.10 -17.35
N SER A 319 -3.83 16.87 -18.33
CA SER A 319 -2.66 16.50 -19.12
C SER A 319 -1.36 16.46 -18.32
N GLN A 320 -1.21 17.32 -17.30
CA GLN A 320 0.00 17.39 -16.49
C GLN A 320 0.06 16.34 -15.37
N CYS A 321 -1.07 15.70 -15.05
CA CYS A 321 -1.13 14.62 -14.06
C CYS A 321 -1.25 13.21 -14.69
N LEU A 322 -1.39 13.11 -16.02
CA LEU A 322 -1.55 11.84 -16.76
C LEU A 322 -0.26 11.37 -17.45
N TYR A 323 0.84 12.11 -17.31
CA TYR A 323 2.20 11.74 -17.73
C TYR A 323 3.15 11.78 -16.53
#